data_AF-A0A1F3VF34-F1
#
_entry.id   AF-A0A1F3VF34-F1
#
_cell.length_a   1.000
_cell.length_b   1.000
_cell.length_c   1.000
_cell.angle_alpha   90.00
_cell.angle_beta   90.00
_cell.angle_gamma   90.00
#
_symmetry.space_group_name_H-M   'P 1'
#
loop_
_entity.id
_entity.type
_entity.pdbx_description
1 polymer ?
#
loop_
_entity_poly.entity_id
_entity_poly.type
_entity_poly.pdbx_seq_one_letter_code
_entity_poly.pdbx_strand_id
1 'polypeptide(L)'
;MNFYNLTFLKFIILFSIIISSVYSSELDDSLNLLQKQNELLKDLKEEIEYFDTGRVILLEKAVYEVTTSIKANGFVNMQTLFAYQNLVIKFNYSTDFFRTVTSVQNQNIIKQLLINAGSIARNIGMNDLNYPTIIFSTFKQVTTLLNELKKDENLPKNIQDLIAIINPQIGKLLSNASNGDRPMAFAAGNEIYDIVKNNLYDHFYALQESEVAFSTIIEIYGLMDYYNEFSQREFVNIQINN
;
A
#
# COMPACT_ATOMS: atom_id res chain seq x y z
N MET A 1 23.73 -31.32 46.07
CA MET A 1 23.31 -30.18 45.22
C MET A 1 23.31 -30.68 43.78
N ASN A 2 22.13 -30.79 43.17
CA ASN A 2 21.90 -31.60 41.96
C ASN A 2 22.64 -31.04 40.73
N PHE A 3 23.67 -31.75 40.27
CA PHE A 3 24.42 -31.46 39.03
C PHE A 3 23.51 -31.33 37.80
N TYR A 4 22.39 -32.05 37.76
CA TYR A 4 21.38 -32.00 36.69
C TYR A 4 20.67 -30.64 36.57
N ASN A 5 20.53 -29.87 37.66
CA ASN A 5 19.88 -28.57 37.62
C ASN A 5 20.78 -27.48 37.00
N LEU A 6 22.10 -27.62 37.10
CA LEU A 6 23.04 -26.63 36.59
C LEU A 6 23.27 -26.77 35.07
N THR A 7 23.28 -28.00 34.55
CA THR A 7 23.40 -28.28 33.11
C THR A 7 22.12 -27.93 32.35
N PHE A 8 20.95 -28.25 32.92
CA PHE A 8 19.65 -27.87 32.34
C PHE A 8 19.46 -26.34 32.29
N LEU A 9 19.83 -25.62 33.35
CA LEU A 9 19.77 -24.15 33.37
C LEU A 9 20.72 -23.51 32.33
N LYS A 10 21.94 -24.04 32.18
CA LYS A 10 22.88 -23.58 31.15
C LYS A 10 22.35 -23.85 29.73
N PHE A 11 21.69 -24.98 29.52
CA PHE A 11 21.09 -25.32 28.23
C PHE A 11 19.92 -24.38 27.90
N ILE A 12 19.05 -24.09 28.86
CA ILE A 12 17.97 -23.10 28.68
C ILE A 12 18.55 -21.73 28.35
N ILE A 13 19.55 -21.25 29.11
CA ILE A 13 20.17 -19.94 28.85
C ILE A 13 20.82 -19.90 27.47
N LEU A 14 21.58 -20.93 27.07
CA LEU A 14 22.18 -21.00 25.73
C LEU A 14 21.11 -21.01 24.63
N PHE A 15 20.03 -21.78 24.84
CA PHE A 15 18.92 -21.87 23.90
C PHE A 15 18.17 -20.54 23.79
N SER A 16 17.96 -19.82 24.90
CA SER A 16 17.37 -18.47 24.91
C SER A 16 18.24 -17.43 24.21
N ILE A 17 19.57 -17.53 24.33
CA ILE A 17 20.52 -16.63 23.66
C ILE A 17 20.53 -16.89 22.15
N ILE A 18 20.56 -18.16 21.73
CA ILE A 18 20.56 -18.54 20.31
C ILE A 18 19.25 -18.09 19.66
N ILE A 19 18.10 -18.36 20.28
CA ILE A 19 16.80 -17.90 19.77
C ILE A 19 16.77 -16.37 19.65
N SER A 20 17.18 -15.64 20.68
CA SER A 20 17.22 -14.17 20.65
C SER A 20 18.10 -13.62 19.52
N SER A 21 19.23 -14.28 19.21
CA SER A 21 20.16 -13.82 18.16
C SER A 21 19.66 -14.04 16.73
N VAL A 22 18.93 -15.14 16.48
CA VAL A 22 18.32 -15.40 15.16
C VAL A 22 17.16 -14.43 14.92
N TYR A 23 16.32 -14.23 15.93
CA TYR A 23 15.21 -13.28 15.87
C TYR A 23 15.65 -11.82 15.69
N SER A 24 16.77 -11.40 16.31
CA SER A 24 17.30 -10.05 16.07
C SER A 24 17.82 -9.88 14.64
N SER A 25 18.49 -10.90 14.08
CA SER A 25 19.01 -10.84 12.72
C SER A 25 17.90 -10.75 11.66
N GLU A 26 16.81 -11.53 11.80
CA GLU A 26 15.68 -11.49 10.85
C GLU A 26 14.92 -10.16 10.90
N LEU A 27 14.83 -9.54 12.09
CA LEU A 27 14.20 -8.24 12.27
C LEU A 27 15.04 -7.11 11.63
N ASP A 28 16.35 -7.13 11.84
CA ASP A 28 17.27 -6.14 11.25
C ASP A 28 17.30 -6.27 9.72
N ASP A 29 17.35 -7.49 9.18
CA ASP A 29 17.30 -7.74 7.74
C ASP A 29 16.00 -7.26 7.10
N SER A 30 14.87 -7.47 7.78
CA SER A 30 13.56 -7.03 7.30
C SER A 30 13.42 -5.50 7.29
N LEU A 31 13.88 -4.82 8.34
CA LEU A 31 13.88 -3.36 8.42
C LEU A 31 14.82 -2.74 7.37
N ASN A 32 16.00 -3.35 7.16
CA ASN A 32 16.94 -2.92 6.12
C ASN A 32 16.33 -3.07 4.72
N LEU A 33 15.60 -4.16 4.46
CA LEU A 33 14.94 -4.37 3.17
C LEU A 33 13.82 -3.35 2.92
N LEU A 34 13.01 -3.04 3.94
CA LEU A 34 11.97 -2.00 3.87
C LEU A 34 12.57 -0.61 3.67
N GLN A 35 13.69 -0.31 4.34
CA GLN A 35 14.39 0.96 4.15
C GLN A 35 14.89 1.11 2.71
N LYS A 36 15.56 0.08 2.17
CA LYS A 36 15.98 0.05 0.75
C LYS A 36 14.80 0.20 -0.20
N GLN A 37 13.66 -0.42 0.13
CA GLN A 37 12.44 -0.27 -0.67
C GLN A 37 11.97 1.17 -0.72
N ASN A 38 11.99 1.86 0.42
CA ASN A 38 11.58 3.25 0.52
C ASN A 38 12.55 4.19 -0.21
N GLU A 39 13.86 3.94 -0.13
CA GLU A 39 14.88 4.69 -0.88
C GLU A 39 14.67 4.56 -2.39
N LEU A 40 14.49 3.34 -2.90
CA LEU A 40 14.23 3.11 -4.32
C LEU A 40 12.90 3.75 -4.80
N LEU A 41 11.87 3.81 -3.95
CA LEU A 41 10.62 4.49 -4.29
C LEU A 41 10.83 6.01 -4.41
N LYS A 42 11.62 6.61 -3.52
CA LYS A 42 11.99 8.03 -3.62
C LYS A 42 12.77 8.32 -4.89
N ASP A 43 13.77 7.51 -5.19
CA ASP A 43 14.56 7.64 -6.42
C ASP A 43 13.67 7.50 -7.66
N LEU A 44 12.73 6.54 -7.66
CA LEU A 44 11.79 6.37 -8.76
C LEU A 44 10.91 7.61 -8.94
N LYS A 45 10.47 8.25 -7.85
CA LYS A 45 9.62 9.44 -7.88
C LYS A 45 10.28 10.62 -8.60
N GLU A 46 11.61 10.72 -8.55
CA GLU A 46 12.39 11.74 -9.24
C GLU A 46 12.53 11.48 -10.76
N GLU A 47 12.26 10.25 -11.19
CA GLU A 47 12.51 9.74 -12.55
C GLU A 47 11.23 9.41 -13.33
N ILE A 48 10.06 9.79 -12.83
CA ILE A 48 8.76 9.56 -13.47
C ILE A 48 7.97 10.86 -13.61
N GLU A 49 6.92 10.83 -14.43
CA GLU A 49 6.04 11.97 -14.56
C GLU A 49 5.33 12.27 -13.25
N TYR A 50 5.05 13.55 -13.03
CA TYR A 50 4.47 14.02 -11.79
C TYR A 50 3.12 13.34 -11.47
N PHE A 51 2.30 13.04 -12.49
CA PHE A 51 1.03 12.33 -12.35
C PHE A 51 1.21 10.88 -11.85
N ASP A 52 2.29 10.22 -12.24
CA ASP A 52 2.60 8.84 -11.86
C ASP A 52 3.06 8.73 -10.40
N THR A 53 3.48 9.84 -9.79
CA THR A 53 3.98 9.87 -8.40
C THR A 53 2.92 9.46 -7.38
N GLY A 54 1.63 9.61 -7.69
CA GLY A 54 0.54 9.15 -6.82
C GLY A 54 0.63 7.67 -6.49
N ARG A 55 1.01 6.84 -7.47
CA ARG A 55 1.18 5.41 -7.22
C ARG A 55 2.41 5.12 -6.36
N VAL A 56 3.49 5.86 -6.57
CA VAL A 56 4.70 5.73 -5.75
C VAL A 56 4.41 6.10 -4.29
N ILE A 57 3.69 7.21 -4.05
CA ILE A 57 3.28 7.63 -2.70
C ILE A 57 2.45 6.53 -2.00
N LEU A 58 1.55 5.87 -2.72
CA LEU A 58 0.76 4.75 -2.17
C LEU A 58 1.64 3.59 -1.68
N LEU A 59 2.71 3.28 -2.42
CA LEU A 59 3.68 2.23 -2.07
C LEU A 59 4.57 2.67 -0.91
N GLU A 60 5.04 3.92 -0.88
CA GLU A 60 5.82 4.48 0.23
C GLU A 60 5.05 4.41 1.55
N LYS A 61 3.76 4.79 1.54
CA LYS A 61 2.89 4.69 2.72
C LYS A 61 2.78 3.25 3.21
N ALA A 62 2.65 2.28 2.30
CA ALA A 62 2.59 0.87 2.68
C ALA A 62 3.90 0.37 3.31
N VAL A 63 5.05 0.79 2.78
CA VAL A 63 6.37 0.47 3.37
C VAL A 63 6.51 1.09 4.75
N TYR A 64 6.06 2.34 4.91
CA TYR A 64 6.05 3.04 6.19
C TYR A 64 5.14 2.39 7.24
N GLU A 65 3.94 1.96 6.85
CA GLU A 65 3.00 1.23 7.71
C GLU A 65 3.63 -0.04 8.27
N VAL A 66 4.30 -0.83 7.43
CA VAL A 66 5.01 -2.05 7.86
C VAL A 66 6.13 -1.69 8.83
N THR A 67 6.98 -0.75 8.45
CA THR A 67 8.14 -0.32 9.27
C THR A 67 7.68 0.15 10.66
N THR A 68 6.62 0.95 10.70
CA THR A 68 6.04 1.46 11.95
C THR A 68 5.43 0.34 12.78
N SER A 69 4.73 -0.60 12.13
CA SER A 69 4.14 -1.76 12.80
C SER A 69 5.20 -2.68 13.41
N ILE A 70 6.32 -2.94 12.72
CA ILE A 70 7.45 -3.71 13.28
C ILE A 70 8.00 -3.02 14.52
N LYS A 71 8.25 -1.70 14.44
CA LYS A 71 8.81 -0.92 15.56
C LYS A 71 7.88 -0.88 16.77
N ALA A 72 6.56 -0.81 16.55
CA ALA A 72 5.56 -0.74 17.61
C ALA A 72 5.22 -2.10 18.22
N ASN A 73 5.10 -3.13 17.39
CA ASN A 73 4.46 -4.40 17.75
C ASN A 73 5.36 -5.63 17.61
N GLY A 74 6.50 -5.52 16.93
CA GLY A 74 7.39 -6.63 16.58
C GLY A 74 6.99 -7.37 15.29
N PHE A 75 7.95 -8.11 14.72
CA PHE A 75 7.84 -8.71 13.39
C PHE A 75 6.69 -9.73 13.24
N VAL A 76 6.47 -10.59 14.23
CA VAL A 76 5.49 -11.70 14.18
C VAL A 76 4.09 -11.25 14.67
N ASN A 77 3.87 -9.94 14.87
CA ASN A 77 2.58 -9.45 15.31
C ASN A 77 1.54 -9.51 14.18
N MET A 78 0.30 -9.86 14.50
CA MET A 78 -0.78 -9.95 13.51
C MET A 78 -1.01 -8.63 12.76
N GLN A 79 -0.89 -7.47 13.43
CA GLN A 79 -0.99 -6.16 12.77
C GLN A 79 0.16 -5.93 11.78
N THR A 80 1.36 -6.41 12.11
CA THR A 80 2.54 -6.32 11.24
C THR A 80 2.39 -7.23 10.04
N LEU A 81 1.91 -8.46 10.24
CA LEU A 81 1.59 -9.38 9.16
C LEU A 81 0.50 -8.84 8.22
N PHE A 82 -0.54 -8.19 8.76
CA PHE A 82 -1.55 -7.51 7.94
C PHE A 82 -0.97 -6.33 7.15
N ALA A 83 -0.07 -5.55 7.74
CA ALA A 83 0.61 -4.47 7.02
C ALA A 83 1.49 -5.03 5.88
N TYR A 84 2.22 -6.12 6.14
CA TYR A 84 3.02 -6.81 5.12
C TYR A 84 2.16 -7.36 3.99
N GLN A 85 1.02 -7.96 4.33
CA GLN A 85 0.03 -8.38 3.34
C GLN A 85 -0.39 -7.22 2.46
N ASN A 86 -0.80 -6.09 3.05
CA ASN A 86 -1.20 -4.91 2.30
C ASN A 86 -0.08 -4.42 1.37
N LEU A 87 1.16 -4.38 1.85
CA LEU A 87 2.34 -4.01 1.07
C LEU A 87 2.52 -4.91 -0.16
N VAL A 88 2.55 -6.23 0.03
CA VAL A 88 2.74 -7.19 -1.06
C VAL A 88 1.64 -7.10 -2.10
N ILE A 89 0.39 -6.97 -1.65
CA ILE A 89 -0.77 -6.80 -2.54
C ILE A 89 -0.62 -5.54 -3.40
N LYS A 90 -0.25 -4.41 -2.77
CA LYS A 90 -0.06 -3.14 -3.48
C LYS A 90 1.03 -3.25 -4.55
N PHE A 91 2.14 -3.91 -4.27
CA PHE A 91 3.19 -4.16 -5.26
C PHE A 91 2.72 -5.07 -6.41
N ASN A 92 1.98 -6.14 -6.11
CA ASN A 92 1.48 -7.07 -7.13
C ASN A 92 0.55 -6.39 -8.14
N TYR A 93 -0.37 -5.55 -7.64
CA TYR A 93 -1.31 -4.77 -8.44
C TYR A 93 -0.76 -3.40 -8.89
N SER A 94 0.57 -3.23 -8.87
CA SER A 94 1.26 -2.08 -9.50
C SER A 94 2.23 -2.52 -10.58
N THR A 95 2.15 -3.78 -11.02
CA THR A 95 3.06 -4.32 -12.04
C THR A 95 2.81 -3.75 -13.43
N ASP A 96 1.56 -3.40 -13.78
CA ASP A 96 1.29 -2.72 -15.04
C ASP A 96 1.68 -1.24 -14.96
N PHE A 97 1.44 -0.59 -13.82
CA PHE A 97 2.02 0.72 -13.52
C PHE A 97 3.54 0.75 -13.77
N PHE A 98 4.30 -0.17 -13.17
CA PHE A 98 5.76 -0.21 -13.34
C PHE A 98 6.17 -0.38 -14.81
N ARG A 99 5.44 -1.18 -15.59
CA ARG A 99 5.72 -1.32 -17.04
C ARG A 99 5.53 -0.01 -17.79
N THR A 100 4.47 0.74 -17.47
CA THR A 100 4.15 2.01 -18.12
C THR A 100 5.19 3.08 -17.85
N VAL A 101 5.69 3.16 -16.61
CA VAL A 101 6.65 4.21 -16.21
C VAL A 101 8.11 3.81 -16.42
N THR A 102 8.38 2.60 -16.93
CA THR A 102 9.74 2.12 -17.16
C THR A 102 10.41 2.89 -18.29
N SER A 103 11.61 3.39 -18.00
CA SER A 103 12.49 4.10 -18.93
C SER A 103 13.92 3.56 -18.84
N VAL A 104 14.80 4.04 -19.73
CA VAL A 104 16.23 3.69 -19.70
C VAL A 104 16.88 4.12 -18.38
N GLN A 105 16.43 5.24 -17.82
CA GLN A 105 16.94 5.86 -16.61
C GLN A 105 16.54 5.08 -15.36
N ASN A 106 15.29 4.61 -15.28
CA ASN A 106 14.73 4.04 -14.04
C ASN A 106 14.54 2.52 -14.05
N GLN A 107 14.80 1.82 -15.17
CA GLN A 107 14.61 0.36 -15.28
C GLN A 107 15.34 -0.44 -14.18
N ASN A 108 16.51 0.01 -13.73
CA ASN A 108 17.26 -0.65 -12.68
C ASN A 108 16.60 -0.46 -11.30
N ILE A 109 16.06 0.73 -11.03
CA ILE A 109 15.33 1.04 -9.80
C ILE A 109 14.08 0.14 -9.73
N ILE A 110 13.29 0.11 -10.80
CA ILE A 110 12.07 -0.72 -10.90
C ILE A 110 12.41 -2.20 -10.74
N LYS A 111 13.47 -2.68 -11.39
CA LYS A 111 13.92 -4.07 -11.25
C LYS A 111 14.25 -4.40 -9.79
N GLN A 112 14.99 -3.53 -9.08
CA GLN A 112 15.31 -3.74 -7.66
C GLN A 112 14.08 -3.68 -6.76
N LEU A 113 13.14 -2.75 -7.02
CA LEU A 113 11.86 -2.67 -6.30
C LEU A 113 11.10 -3.99 -6.39
N LEU A 114 10.98 -4.58 -7.58
CA LEU A 114 10.27 -5.83 -7.79
C LEU A 114 10.99 -7.03 -7.15
N ILE A 115 12.34 -7.07 -7.20
CA ILE A 115 13.14 -8.10 -6.53
C ILE A 115 12.90 -8.07 -5.01
N ASN A 116 13.00 -6.88 -4.42
CA ASN A 116 12.81 -6.68 -2.98
C ASN A 116 11.37 -7.01 -2.56
N ALA A 117 10.36 -6.58 -3.33
CA ALA A 117 8.96 -6.93 -3.08
C ALA A 117 8.74 -8.45 -3.13
N GLY A 118 9.36 -9.15 -4.09
CA GLY A 118 9.34 -10.61 -4.16
C GLY A 118 10.01 -11.29 -2.96
N SER A 119 11.12 -10.73 -2.45
CA SER A 119 11.77 -11.22 -1.23
C SER A 119 10.89 -11.02 0.01
N ILE A 120 10.24 -9.86 0.15
CA ILE A 120 9.28 -9.60 1.22
C ILE A 120 8.14 -10.63 1.17
N ALA A 121 7.54 -10.85 -0.01
CA ALA A 121 6.42 -11.79 -0.19
C ALA A 121 6.78 -13.22 0.19
N ARG A 122 7.99 -13.69 -0.17
CA ARG A 122 8.49 -15.02 0.20
C ARG A 122 8.68 -15.16 1.71
N ASN A 123 9.26 -14.14 2.36
CA ASN A 123 9.56 -14.18 3.79
C ASN A 123 8.29 -14.33 4.65
N ILE A 124 7.16 -13.80 4.20
CA ILE A 124 5.89 -13.84 4.92
C ILE A 124 5.00 -15.05 4.57
N GLY A 125 5.41 -15.90 3.61
CA GLY A 125 4.69 -17.13 3.26
C GLY A 125 3.28 -16.91 2.69
N MET A 126 3.06 -15.81 1.97
CA MET A 126 1.73 -15.42 1.52
C MET A 126 1.36 -15.94 0.13
N ASN A 127 0.19 -16.59 0.04
CA ASN A 127 -0.40 -17.06 -1.23
C ASN A 127 -1.84 -16.56 -1.51
N ASP A 128 -2.59 -16.05 -0.51
CA ASP A 128 -4.01 -15.71 -0.71
C ASP A 128 -4.35 -14.22 -0.45
N LEU A 129 -5.20 -13.68 -1.32
CA LEU A 129 -5.67 -12.29 -1.36
C LEU A 129 -7.08 -12.17 -0.77
N ASN A 130 -7.31 -11.22 0.15
CA ASN A 130 -8.65 -10.89 0.66
C ASN A 130 -9.27 -9.71 -0.12
N TYR A 131 -10.05 -10.03 -1.16
CA TYR A 131 -10.60 -9.06 -2.13
C TYR A 131 -11.46 -7.93 -1.52
N PRO A 132 -12.46 -8.20 -0.65
CA PRO A 132 -13.23 -7.14 0.00
C PRO A 132 -12.37 -6.14 0.79
N THR A 133 -11.24 -6.60 1.34
CA THR A 133 -10.32 -5.76 2.10
C THR A 133 -9.64 -4.72 1.20
N ILE A 134 -9.35 -5.04 -0.05
CA ILE A 134 -8.73 -4.08 -1.00
C ILE A 134 -9.72 -2.96 -1.33
N ILE A 135 -10.94 -3.31 -1.74
CA ILE A 135 -11.99 -2.31 -2.03
C ILE A 135 -12.23 -1.43 -0.81
N PHE A 136 -12.47 -2.05 0.35
CA PHE A 136 -12.76 -1.32 1.58
C PHE A 136 -11.60 -0.40 1.98
N SER A 137 -10.36 -0.90 1.98
CA SER A 137 -9.19 -0.11 2.38
C SER A 137 -8.89 1.04 1.41
N THR A 138 -9.03 0.83 0.10
CA THR A 138 -8.84 1.87 -0.90
C THR A 138 -9.87 2.98 -0.74
N PHE A 139 -11.17 2.65 -0.76
CA PHE A 139 -12.20 3.68 -0.69
C PHE A 139 -12.31 4.35 0.69
N LYS A 140 -11.90 3.66 1.76
CA LYS A 140 -11.74 4.29 3.07
C LYS A 140 -10.64 5.36 3.06
N GLN A 141 -9.48 5.08 2.45
CA GLN A 141 -8.41 6.07 2.29
C GLN A 141 -8.87 7.25 1.42
N VAL A 142 -9.55 6.97 0.31
CA VAL A 142 -10.14 8.02 -0.55
C VAL A 142 -11.10 8.90 0.23
N THR A 143 -11.98 8.32 1.06
CA THR A 143 -12.90 9.10 1.91
C THR A 143 -12.15 10.02 2.88
N THR A 144 -11.06 9.53 3.48
CA THR A 144 -10.22 10.35 4.37
C THR A 144 -9.61 11.53 3.61
N LEU A 145 -8.99 11.27 2.45
CA LEU A 145 -8.37 12.31 1.61
C LEU A 145 -9.39 13.33 1.10
N LEU A 146 -10.58 12.88 0.67
CA LEU A 146 -11.67 13.79 0.28
C LEU A 146 -12.12 14.67 1.45
N ASN A 147 -12.21 14.12 2.67
CA ASN A 147 -12.54 14.90 3.86
C ASN A 147 -11.42 15.86 4.28
N GLU A 148 -10.15 15.54 3.99
CA GLU A 148 -9.02 16.44 4.17
C GLU A 148 -9.07 17.59 3.16
N LEU A 149 -9.36 17.31 1.88
CA LEU A 149 -9.57 18.34 0.86
C LEU A 149 -10.66 19.34 1.24
N LYS A 150 -11.77 18.87 1.83
CA LYS A 150 -12.87 19.77 2.27
C LYS A 150 -12.46 20.79 3.33
N LYS A 151 -11.32 20.60 3.99
CA LYS A 151 -10.80 21.54 4.99
C LYS A 151 -10.01 22.68 4.34
N ASP A 152 -9.67 22.57 3.06
CA ASP A 152 -9.02 23.65 2.32
C ASP A 152 -10.06 24.74 1.98
N GLU A 153 -9.87 25.93 2.52
CA GLU A 153 -10.75 27.08 2.32
C GLU A 153 -10.73 27.61 0.87
N ASN A 154 -9.65 27.35 0.14
CA ASN A 154 -9.45 27.80 -1.24
C ASN A 154 -9.84 26.73 -2.27
N LEU A 155 -10.49 25.64 -1.84
CA LEU A 155 -10.85 24.56 -2.74
C LEU A 155 -11.86 25.05 -3.80
N PRO A 156 -11.60 24.85 -5.11
CA PRO A 156 -12.52 25.26 -6.16
C PRO A 156 -13.93 24.69 -5.98
N LYS A 157 -14.96 25.49 -6.26
CA LYS A 157 -16.37 25.15 -5.97
C LYS A 157 -16.83 23.86 -6.67
N ASN A 158 -16.41 23.66 -7.91
CA ASN A 158 -16.62 22.43 -8.68
C ASN A 158 -16.04 21.18 -7.98
N ILE A 159 -14.86 21.28 -7.36
CA ILE A 159 -14.28 20.18 -6.58
C ILE A 159 -15.09 19.94 -5.29
N GLN A 160 -15.52 21.00 -4.61
CA GLN A 160 -16.39 20.87 -3.44
C GLN A 160 -17.70 20.14 -3.78
N ASP A 161 -18.31 20.49 -4.91
CA ASP A 161 -19.56 19.88 -5.39
C ASP A 161 -19.34 18.42 -5.80
N LEU A 162 -18.21 18.11 -6.46
CA LEU A 162 -17.81 16.75 -6.76
C LEU A 162 -17.64 15.90 -5.49
N ILE A 163 -16.97 16.42 -4.46
CA ILE A 163 -16.82 15.72 -3.17
C ILE A 163 -18.19 15.47 -2.53
N ALA A 164 -19.12 16.43 -2.62
CA ALA A 164 -20.47 16.28 -2.09
C ALA A 164 -21.28 15.17 -2.80
N ILE A 165 -21.00 14.92 -4.08
CA ILE A 165 -21.59 13.82 -4.87
C ILE A 165 -20.95 12.48 -4.52
N ILE A 166 -19.61 12.42 -4.45
CA ILE A 166 -18.86 11.17 -4.27
C ILE A 166 -18.99 10.62 -2.84
N ASN A 167 -18.89 11.46 -1.81
CA ASN A 167 -18.83 10.99 -0.41
C ASN A 167 -20.01 10.07 -0.01
N PRO A 168 -21.28 10.39 -0.34
CA PRO A 168 -22.39 9.49 -0.07
C PRO A 168 -22.29 8.14 -0.80
N GLN A 169 -21.77 8.14 -2.03
CA GLN A 169 -21.58 6.91 -2.81
C GLN A 169 -20.50 6.02 -2.20
N ILE A 170 -19.39 6.61 -1.76
CA ILE A 170 -18.37 5.84 -1.01
C ILE A 170 -18.96 5.25 0.26
N GLY A 171 -19.80 6.00 1.00
CA GLY A 171 -20.50 5.48 2.18
C GLY A 171 -21.33 4.22 1.88
N LYS A 172 -22.08 4.21 0.77
CA LYS A 172 -22.82 3.03 0.31
C LYS A 172 -21.90 1.87 -0.07
N LEU A 173 -20.83 2.16 -0.80
CA LEU A 173 -19.83 1.16 -1.19
C LEU A 173 -19.21 0.50 0.04
N LEU A 174 -18.78 1.29 1.03
CA LEU A 174 -18.16 0.76 2.25
C LEU A 174 -19.16 -0.10 3.04
N SER A 175 -20.43 0.28 3.07
CA SER A 175 -21.49 -0.54 3.66
C SER A 175 -21.64 -1.89 2.94
N ASN A 176 -21.77 -1.88 1.61
CA ASN A 176 -21.86 -3.10 0.80
C ASN A 176 -20.64 -4.01 0.98
N ALA A 177 -19.44 -3.44 0.94
CA ALA A 177 -18.19 -4.16 1.15
C ALA A 177 -18.11 -4.80 2.54
N SER A 178 -18.55 -4.07 3.59
CA SER A 178 -18.58 -4.59 4.96
C SER A 178 -19.59 -5.73 5.16
N ASN A 179 -20.68 -5.75 4.39
CA ASN A 179 -21.67 -6.81 4.37
C ASN A 179 -21.26 -8.03 3.51
N GLY A 180 -20.11 -7.97 2.85
CA GLY A 180 -19.61 -9.04 1.98
C GLY A 180 -20.27 -9.10 0.59
N ASP A 181 -21.05 -8.09 0.20
CA ASP A 181 -21.69 -8.02 -1.12
C ASP A 181 -20.69 -7.56 -2.18
N ARG A 182 -19.93 -8.52 -2.71
CA ARG A 182 -18.84 -8.26 -3.66
C ARG A 182 -19.35 -7.63 -4.96
N PRO A 183 -20.37 -8.18 -5.67
CA PRO A 183 -20.81 -7.60 -6.94
C PRO A 183 -21.27 -6.15 -6.79
N MET A 184 -22.03 -5.83 -5.74
CA MET A 184 -22.50 -4.46 -5.53
C MET A 184 -21.38 -3.51 -5.12
N ALA A 185 -20.41 -3.97 -4.31
CA ALA A 185 -19.25 -3.17 -3.95
C ALA A 185 -18.34 -2.88 -5.16
N PHE A 186 -18.16 -3.84 -6.07
CA PHE A 186 -17.41 -3.64 -7.32
C PHE A 186 -18.11 -2.68 -8.27
N ALA A 187 -19.42 -2.86 -8.50
CA ALA A 187 -20.18 -1.98 -9.37
C ALA A 187 -20.13 -0.52 -8.87
N ALA A 188 -20.34 -0.30 -7.57
CA ALA A 188 -20.22 1.02 -6.96
C ALA A 188 -18.79 1.58 -7.03
N GLY A 189 -17.77 0.72 -6.87
CA GLY A 189 -16.37 1.14 -6.96
C GLY A 189 -15.99 1.61 -8.35
N ASN A 190 -16.44 0.91 -9.39
CA ASN A 190 -16.24 1.32 -10.79
C ASN A 190 -16.94 2.65 -11.11
N GLU A 191 -18.18 2.84 -10.64
CA GLU A 191 -18.90 4.10 -10.81
C GLU A 191 -18.12 5.28 -10.18
N ILE A 192 -17.61 5.09 -8.96
CA ILE A 192 -16.82 6.13 -8.27
C ILE A 192 -15.50 6.37 -8.98
N TYR A 193 -14.82 5.33 -9.45
CA TYR A 193 -13.60 5.45 -10.26
C TYR A 193 -13.84 6.30 -11.50
N ASP A 194 -14.90 6.02 -12.27
CA ASP A 194 -15.24 6.76 -13.47
C ASP A 194 -15.56 8.23 -13.16
N ILE A 195 -16.29 8.50 -12.07
CA ILE A 195 -16.56 9.87 -11.63
C ILE A 195 -15.26 10.58 -11.28
N VAL A 196 -14.38 9.98 -10.47
CA VAL A 196 -13.11 10.60 -10.08
C VAL A 196 -12.25 10.86 -11.30
N LYS A 197 -12.03 9.85 -12.14
CA LYS A 197 -11.20 9.94 -13.34
C LYS A 197 -11.68 11.04 -14.28
N ASN A 198 -12.98 11.09 -14.56
CA ASN A 198 -13.52 11.99 -15.57
C ASN A 198 -13.69 13.44 -15.07
N ASN A 199 -13.71 13.68 -13.75
CA ASN A 199 -14.02 15.00 -13.21
C ASN A 199 -12.87 15.65 -12.43
N LEU A 200 -11.94 14.89 -11.85
CA LEU A 200 -10.80 15.52 -11.17
C LEU A 200 -9.69 15.95 -12.15
N TYR A 201 -9.53 15.26 -13.30
CA TYR A 201 -8.40 15.46 -14.22
C TYR A 201 -8.33 16.89 -14.78
N ASP A 202 -9.48 17.44 -15.16
CA ASP A 202 -9.60 18.78 -15.75
C ASP A 202 -9.33 19.92 -14.75
N HIS A 203 -9.20 19.60 -13.47
CA HIS A 203 -9.09 20.58 -12.40
C HIS A 203 -7.72 20.61 -11.74
N PHE A 204 -6.81 19.72 -12.15
CA PHE A 204 -5.46 19.60 -11.61
C PHE A 204 -4.68 20.92 -11.67
N TYR A 205 -4.79 21.67 -12.77
CA TYR A 205 -4.13 22.96 -12.93
C TYR A 205 -4.71 24.06 -12.03
N ALA A 206 -6.00 23.97 -11.69
CA ALA A 206 -6.66 24.95 -10.82
C ALA A 206 -6.26 24.81 -9.34
N LEU A 207 -5.52 23.76 -8.99
CA LEU A 207 -5.14 23.42 -7.62
C LEU A 207 -3.67 23.67 -7.32
N GLN A 208 -2.88 24.13 -8.30
CA GLN A 208 -1.44 24.38 -8.14
C GLN A 208 -1.13 25.43 -7.06
N GLU A 209 -2.09 26.28 -6.71
CA GLU A 209 -1.92 27.30 -5.67
C GLU A 209 -1.94 26.72 -4.23
N SER A 210 -2.48 25.50 -4.05
CA SER A 210 -2.49 24.79 -2.75
C SER A 210 -1.69 23.48 -2.87
N GLU A 211 -0.44 23.50 -2.38
CA GLU A 211 0.43 22.31 -2.34
C GLU A 211 -0.26 21.12 -1.65
N VAL A 212 -1.03 21.38 -0.59
CA VAL A 212 -1.75 20.36 0.17
C VAL A 212 -2.89 19.77 -0.64
N ALA A 213 -3.75 20.60 -1.24
CA ALA A 213 -4.87 20.09 -2.04
C ALA A 213 -4.36 19.33 -3.27
N PHE A 214 -3.31 19.86 -3.89
CA PHE A 214 -2.65 19.24 -5.02
C PHE A 214 -2.07 17.87 -4.69
N SER A 215 -1.26 17.77 -3.62
CA SER A 215 -0.73 16.48 -3.13
C SER A 215 -1.84 15.49 -2.80
N THR A 216 -2.91 15.94 -2.16
CA THR A 216 -4.02 15.08 -1.75
C THR A 216 -4.74 14.49 -2.97
N ILE A 217 -4.89 15.25 -4.04
CA ILE A 217 -5.54 14.79 -5.28
C ILE A 217 -4.67 13.80 -6.03
N ILE A 218 -3.35 14.02 -6.07
CA ILE A 218 -2.39 13.04 -6.62
C ILE A 218 -2.50 11.70 -5.90
N GLU A 219 -2.62 11.71 -4.59
CA GLU A 219 -2.81 10.48 -3.83
C GLU A 219 -4.15 9.79 -4.14
N ILE A 220 -5.23 10.56 -4.29
CA ILE A 220 -6.53 10.03 -4.72
C ILE A 220 -6.38 9.35 -6.09
N TYR A 221 -5.64 9.94 -7.03
CA TYR A 221 -5.36 9.29 -8.32
C TYR A 221 -4.57 8.01 -8.17
N GLY A 222 -3.49 8.02 -7.38
CA GLY A 222 -2.70 6.83 -7.12
C GLY A 222 -3.57 5.67 -6.60
N LEU A 223 -4.52 5.96 -5.70
CA LEU A 223 -5.50 5.01 -5.18
C LEU A 223 -6.52 4.55 -6.23
N MET A 224 -6.99 5.44 -7.11
CA MET A 224 -7.93 5.11 -8.18
C MET A 224 -7.32 4.28 -9.28
N ASP A 225 -6.11 4.61 -9.72
CA ASP A 225 -5.39 3.79 -10.69
C ASP A 225 -5.08 2.41 -10.09
N TYR A 226 -4.77 2.37 -8.78
CA TYR A 226 -4.55 1.11 -8.07
C TYR A 226 -5.79 0.26 -8.03
N TYR A 227 -6.93 0.87 -7.72
CA TYR A 227 -8.21 0.21 -7.78
C TYR A 227 -8.54 -0.30 -9.18
N ASN A 228 -8.25 0.49 -10.21
CA ASN A 228 -8.52 0.12 -11.61
C ASN A 228 -7.65 -1.06 -12.07
N GLU A 229 -6.34 -1.07 -11.78
CA GLU A 229 -5.49 -2.24 -12.03
C GLU A 229 -6.00 -3.48 -11.28
N PHE A 230 -6.45 -3.29 -10.04
CA PHE A 230 -7.05 -4.35 -9.25
C PHE A 230 -8.37 -4.86 -9.85
N SER A 231 -9.26 -3.98 -10.32
CA SER A 231 -10.60 -4.34 -10.80
C SER A 231 -10.59 -4.97 -12.20
N GLN A 232 -9.57 -4.68 -13.01
CA GLN A 232 -9.40 -5.22 -14.37
C GLN A 232 -8.76 -6.60 -14.42
N ARG A 233 -8.06 -7.03 -13.38
CA ARG A 233 -7.46 -8.37 -13.35
C ARG A 233 -8.53 -9.40 -13.02
N GLU A 234 -8.95 -10.17 -14.03
CA GLU A 234 -9.49 -11.50 -13.77
C GLU A 234 -8.48 -12.27 -12.91
N PHE A 235 -8.98 -13.07 -11.96
CA PHE A 235 -8.20 -13.83 -10.99
C PHE A 235 -7.04 -14.61 -11.64
N VAL A 236 -5.88 -14.00 -11.76
CA VAL A 236 -4.64 -14.69 -12.12
C VAL A 236 -3.86 -14.90 -10.84
N ASN A 237 -3.93 -16.12 -10.32
CA ASN A 237 -2.91 -16.62 -9.41
C ASN A 237 -1.56 -16.41 -10.10
N ILE A 238 -0.73 -15.53 -9.57
CA ILE A 238 0.67 -15.47 -9.98
C ILE A 238 1.26 -16.80 -9.55
N GLN A 239 1.31 -17.77 -10.46
CA GLN A 239 2.24 -18.87 -10.30
C GLN A 239 3.63 -18.24 -10.40
N ILE A 240 4.29 -18.15 -9.24
CA ILE A 240 5.72 -17.90 -9.19
C ILE A 240 6.35 -19.12 -9.85
N ASN A 241 6.65 -19.01 -11.14
CA ASN A 241 7.40 -20.04 -11.85
C ASN A 241 8.82 -20.05 -11.28
N ASN A 242 9.23 -21.26 -10.85
CA ASN A 242 10.54 -21.59 -10.30
C ASN A 242 11.71 -21.17 -11.19
#